data_AF-A0AA96S0W6-F1
#
_entry.id   AF-A0AA96S0W6-F1
#
_cell.length_a   1.000
_cell.length_b   1.000
_cell.length_c   1.000
_cell.angle_alpha   90.00
_cell.angle_beta   90.00
_cell.angle_gamma   90.00
#
_symmetry.space_group_name_H-M   'P 1'
#
loop_
_entity.id
_entity.type
_entity.pdbx_description
1 polymer ?
#
loop_
_entity_poly.entity_id
_entity_poly.type
_entity_poly.pdbx_seq_one_letter_code
_entity_poly.pdbx_strand_id
1 'polypeptide(L)'
;MKRKSLIYSLLLAIIVSVVSGAGSIHAAARNITDIVKVTKPAEIKVGEWKSYEIAISDWTDADVTDHDFTPASSDENIIKVVRKTKWVSELHAISKGTATLTVNIGDKFEPYVFTVQVVDEYTVIPEPTSEPTQPVVVKEPTQAEIMLQDLSDYIDQLDLIATYEKKAITTINQYDVVNDSTRKTIFLALNNTVVPNYTKFVSGLKNIKPNNNAELKEIYNYHLAGAKLQLEGFTIMRDSLKTTKINFTKFNAGEKKAAEGIKLLNKAEALLDKFTKKYFE
;
A
#
# COMPACT_ATOMS: atom_id res chain seq x y z
N MET A 1 6.94 -39.18 -7.36
CA MET A 1 8.09 -38.34 -6.95
C MET A 1 7.52 -37.10 -6.28
N LYS A 2 7.59 -37.01 -4.94
CA LYS A 2 7.13 -35.80 -4.21
C LYS A 2 8.06 -34.66 -4.58
N ARG A 3 7.60 -33.70 -5.39
CA ARG A 3 8.37 -32.51 -5.77
C ARG A 3 8.16 -31.45 -4.71
N LYS A 4 9.24 -30.87 -4.18
CA LYS A 4 9.15 -29.67 -3.36
C LYS A 4 8.55 -28.57 -4.24
N SER A 5 7.41 -28.01 -3.84
CA SER A 5 6.77 -26.89 -4.54
C SER A 5 7.79 -25.77 -4.70
N LEU A 6 8.25 -25.57 -5.94
CA LEU A 6 9.25 -24.55 -6.31
C LEU A 6 8.58 -23.18 -6.53
N ILE A 7 7.40 -22.92 -5.97
CA ILE A 7 6.64 -21.68 -6.22
C ILE A 7 6.40 -20.97 -4.88
N TYR A 8 7.46 -20.36 -4.34
CA TYR A 8 7.37 -19.40 -3.24
C TYR A 8 8.40 -18.28 -3.45
N SER A 9 7.91 -17.08 -3.72
CA SER A 9 8.14 -15.90 -2.89
C SER A 9 6.96 -14.97 -3.13
N LEU A 10 6.10 -14.82 -2.12
CA LEU A 10 5.14 -13.74 -2.08
C LEU A 10 5.91 -12.61 -1.40
N LEU A 11 6.42 -11.64 -2.17
CA LEU A 11 7.25 -10.55 -1.63
C LEU A 11 6.51 -9.78 -0.52
N LEU A 12 5.17 -9.75 -0.60
CA LEU A 12 4.29 -9.21 0.44
C LEU A 12 4.31 -9.97 1.78
N ALA A 13 4.62 -11.27 1.80
CA ALA A 13 4.52 -12.05 3.05
C ALA A 13 5.58 -11.64 4.10
N ILE A 14 6.67 -10.99 3.67
CA ILE A 14 7.70 -10.44 4.57
C ILE A 14 7.40 -8.99 4.95
N ILE A 15 6.73 -8.24 4.07
CA ILE A 15 6.28 -6.87 4.36
C ILE A 15 5.23 -6.89 5.50
N VAL A 16 4.38 -7.92 5.55
CA VAL A 16 3.36 -8.07 6.62
C VAL A 16 3.93 -8.52 7.97
N SER A 17 5.12 -9.12 8.04
CA SER A 17 5.73 -9.49 9.34
C SER A 17 6.38 -8.33 10.10
N VAL A 18 6.54 -7.16 9.46
CA VAL A 18 6.93 -5.91 10.14
C VAL A 18 5.70 -5.12 10.61
N VAL A 19 4.50 -5.48 10.11
CA VAL A 19 3.21 -4.83 10.41
C VAL A 19 2.13 -5.89 10.65
N SER A 20 2.17 -6.61 11.78
CA SER A 20 0.96 -7.30 12.24
C SER A 20 0.98 -7.66 13.73
N GLY A 21 0.11 -6.99 14.49
CA GLY A 21 -0.33 -7.37 15.83
C GLY A 21 -1.85 -7.35 15.94
N ALA A 22 -2.46 -8.55 15.91
CA ALA A 22 -3.72 -9.00 16.51
C ALA A 22 -5.11 -8.41 16.15
N GLY A 23 -5.99 -9.31 15.67
CA GLY A 23 -7.21 -9.72 16.41
C GLY A 23 -8.54 -8.96 16.20
N SER A 24 -9.54 -9.62 15.60
CA SER A 24 -10.91 -9.10 15.42
C SER A 24 -11.87 -9.49 16.56
N ILE A 25 -12.58 -8.52 17.17
CA ILE A 25 -13.87 -8.71 17.86
C ILE A 25 -14.73 -7.45 17.64
N HIS A 26 -16.01 -7.60 17.28
CA HIS A 26 -16.95 -6.50 17.02
C HIS A 26 -17.55 -5.96 18.33
N ALA A 27 -17.47 -4.63 18.53
CA ALA A 27 -18.07 -3.89 19.63
C ALA A 27 -18.74 -2.60 19.11
N ALA A 28 -19.66 -2.02 19.88
CA ALA A 28 -20.43 -0.82 19.56
C ALA A 28 -19.55 0.35 19.07
N ALA A 29 -20.08 1.16 18.14
CA ALA A 29 -19.35 2.24 17.48
C ALA A 29 -18.78 3.23 18.52
N ARG A 30 -17.45 3.34 18.55
CA ARG A 30 -16.73 4.23 19.48
C ARG A 30 -16.61 5.62 18.86
N ASN A 31 -16.44 6.66 19.68
CA ASN A 31 -16.14 8.02 19.19
C ASN A 31 -14.62 8.24 19.19
N ILE A 32 -14.08 8.79 18.10
CA ILE A 32 -12.63 8.95 17.95
C ILE A 32 -12.04 9.98 18.92
N THR A 33 -12.82 10.96 19.38
CA THR A 33 -12.27 12.00 20.28
C THR A 33 -11.86 11.47 21.65
N ASP A 34 -12.25 10.23 21.97
CA ASP A 34 -11.85 9.54 23.21
C ASP A 34 -10.41 8.97 23.12
N ILE A 35 -9.87 8.82 21.90
CA ILE A 35 -8.60 8.14 21.58
C ILE A 35 -7.63 9.00 20.76
N VAL A 36 -8.08 10.13 20.22
CA VAL A 36 -7.23 11.09 19.52
C VAL A 36 -7.54 12.54 19.91
N LYS A 37 -6.51 13.37 19.91
CA LYS A 37 -6.61 14.82 19.99
C LYS A 37 -6.56 15.41 18.58
N VAL A 38 -7.56 16.20 18.22
CA VAL A 38 -7.65 16.87 16.91
C VAL A 38 -7.31 18.34 17.05
N THR A 39 -6.34 18.81 16.25
CA THR A 39 -6.01 20.24 16.09
C THR A 39 -6.49 20.68 14.72
N LYS A 40 -7.34 21.71 14.67
CA LYS A 40 -7.95 22.18 13.42
C LYS A 40 -8.28 23.68 13.46
N PRO A 41 -8.21 24.39 12.33
CA PRO A 41 -8.64 25.78 12.25
C PRO A 41 -10.17 25.87 12.26
N ALA A 42 -10.69 26.94 12.85
CA ALA A 42 -12.10 27.34 12.68
C ALA A 42 -12.26 28.29 11.48
N GLU A 43 -11.26 29.14 11.25
CA GLU A 43 -11.22 30.11 10.14
C GLU A 43 -9.88 30.04 9.39
N ILE A 44 -9.92 30.28 8.08
CA ILE A 44 -8.75 30.38 7.19
C ILE A 44 -8.95 31.58 6.25
N LYS A 45 -7.90 32.34 5.94
CA LYS A 45 -8.02 33.40 4.92
C LYS A 45 -7.95 32.85 3.51
N VAL A 46 -8.63 33.47 2.55
CA VAL A 46 -8.48 33.12 1.13
C VAL A 46 -7.01 33.15 0.72
N GLY A 47 -6.53 32.07 0.08
CA GLY A 47 -5.14 31.86 -0.33
C GLY A 47 -4.21 31.32 0.77
N GLU A 48 -4.69 31.19 2.00
CA GLU A 48 -3.89 30.70 3.14
C GLU A 48 -3.92 29.17 3.24
N TRP A 49 -2.86 28.63 3.82
CA TRP A 49 -2.71 27.22 4.18
C TRP A 49 -2.72 27.07 5.71
N LYS A 50 -3.51 26.14 6.24
CA LYS A 50 -3.51 25.77 7.67
C LYS A 50 -3.42 24.26 7.84
N SER A 51 -2.84 23.80 8.95
CA SER A 51 -2.77 22.37 9.26
C SER A 51 -4.06 21.85 9.92
N TYR A 52 -4.44 20.64 9.55
CA TYR A 52 -5.32 19.75 10.28
C TYR A 52 -4.45 18.60 10.80
N GLU A 53 -4.46 18.36 12.10
CA GLU A 53 -3.57 17.40 12.75
C GLU A 53 -4.35 16.49 13.70
N ILE A 54 -3.99 15.22 13.68
CA ILE A 54 -4.43 14.22 14.64
C ILE A 54 -3.24 13.74 15.45
N ALA A 55 -3.37 13.80 16.77
CA ALA A 55 -2.45 13.18 17.71
C ALA A 55 -3.14 12.01 18.41
N ILE A 56 -2.65 10.79 18.18
CA ILE A 56 -3.18 9.59 18.81
C ILE A 56 -2.70 9.52 20.26
N SER A 57 -3.61 9.33 21.22
CA SER A 57 -3.25 9.13 22.62
C SER A 57 -3.02 7.67 22.98
N ASP A 58 -3.66 6.73 22.27
CA ASP A 58 -3.46 5.28 22.43
C ASP A 58 -2.95 4.63 21.15
N TRP A 59 -1.64 4.37 21.11
CA TRP A 59 -0.93 3.80 19.98
C TRP A 59 -1.04 2.27 19.90
N THR A 60 -1.79 1.64 20.80
CA THR A 60 -1.96 0.17 20.82
C THR A 60 -3.17 -0.32 20.03
N ASP A 61 -4.03 0.60 19.60
CA ASP A 61 -5.22 0.28 18.80
C ASP A 61 -4.89 0.37 17.29
N ALA A 62 -4.66 -0.79 16.68
CA ALA A 62 -4.32 -0.92 15.26
C ALA A 62 -5.42 -0.40 14.32
N ASP A 63 -6.68 -0.35 14.77
CA ASP A 63 -7.78 0.21 13.98
C ASP A 63 -7.62 1.74 13.79
N VAL A 64 -6.87 2.38 14.70
CA VAL A 64 -6.64 3.83 14.73
C VAL A 64 -5.29 4.16 14.13
N THR A 65 -4.22 3.43 14.46
CA THR A 65 -2.85 3.72 14.03
C THR A 65 -2.56 3.47 12.54
N ASP A 66 -3.40 2.70 11.85
CA ASP A 66 -3.20 2.44 10.42
C ASP A 66 -4.15 3.20 9.50
N HIS A 67 -5.14 3.89 10.06
CA HIS A 67 -6.19 4.57 9.30
C HIS A 67 -5.69 5.88 8.66
N ASP A 68 -6.29 6.26 7.53
CA ASP A 68 -6.00 7.52 6.85
C ASP A 68 -6.99 8.59 7.32
N PHE A 69 -6.49 9.58 8.06
CA PHE A 69 -7.31 10.66 8.60
C PHE A 69 -7.36 11.88 7.71
N THR A 70 -7.09 11.72 6.41
CA THR A 70 -7.23 12.80 5.44
C THR A 70 -8.69 13.24 5.34
N PRO A 71 -9.02 14.50 5.66
CA PRO A 71 -10.38 14.99 5.53
C PRO A 71 -10.81 15.11 4.06
N ALA A 72 -12.05 14.71 3.77
CA ALA A 72 -12.71 15.02 2.52
C ALA A 72 -13.48 16.34 2.64
N SER A 73 -13.26 17.27 1.72
CA SER A 73 -14.00 18.53 1.67
C SER A 73 -15.35 18.37 0.96
N SER A 74 -16.40 18.97 1.51
CA SER A 74 -17.70 19.05 0.85
C SER A 74 -17.67 19.93 -0.41
N ASP A 75 -16.71 20.86 -0.50
CA ASP A 75 -16.51 21.73 -1.66
C ASP A 75 -15.02 22.06 -1.83
N GLU A 76 -14.38 21.44 -2.81
CA GLU A 76 -12.97 21.67 -3.14
C GLU A 76 -12.70 23.04 -3.78
N ASN A 77 -13.74 23.77 -4.19
CA ASN A 77 -13.61 25.16 -4.66
C ASN A 77 -13.53 26.15 -3.49
N ILE A 78 -13.85 25.73 -2.26
CA ILE A 78 -13.74 26.53 -1.04
C ILE A 78 -12.49 26.11 -0.27
N ILE A 79 -12.33 24.82 0.01
CA ILE A 79 -11.12 24.27 0.67
C ILE A 79 -10.63 23.05 -0.08
N LYS A 80 -9.37 23.10 -0.51
CA LYS A 80 -8.65 21.93 -1.03
C LYS A 80 -7.81 21.30 0.08
N VAL A 81 -7.97 20.00 0.27
CA VAL A 81 -7.19 19.23 1.24
C VAL A 81 -5.99 18.61 0.55
N VAL A 82 -4.81 18.78 1.14
CA VAL A 82 -3.57 18.15 0.70
C VAL A 82 -3.04 17.28 1.83
N ARG A 83 -3.12 15.97 1.64
CA ARG A 83 -2.53 15.00 2.56
C ARG A 83 -1.02 15.23 2.67
N LYS A 84 -0.50 15.28 3.89
CA LYS A 84 0.94 15.26 4.16
C LYS A 84 1.37 13.95 4.75
N THR A 85 0.65 13.46 5.75
CA THR A 85 0.83 12.16 6.37
C THR A 85 -0.53 11.52 6.62
N LYS A 86 -0.58 10.35 7.26
CA LYS A 86 -1.86 9.76 7.72
C LYS A 86 -2.55 10.62 8.80
N TRP A 87 -1.81 11.50 9.48
CA TRP A 87 -2.26 12.26 10.65
C TRP A 87 -2.35 13.76 10.39
N VAL A 88 -1.70 14.23 9.32
CA VAL A 88 -1.54 15.64 9.02
C VAL A 88 -1.99 15.91 7.60
N SER A 89 -2.91 16.85 7.46
CA SER A 89 -3.34 17.41 6.18
C SER A 89 -3.18 18.92 6.19
N GLU A 90 -2.88 19.50 5.05
CA GLU A 90 -2.98 20.95 4.86
C GLU A 90 -4.29 21.30 4.17
N LEU A 91 -4.91 22.38 4.65
CA LEU A 91 -6.13 22.96 4.13
C LEU A 91 -5.78 24.24 3.38
N HIS A 92 -5.95 24.25 2.07
CA HIS A 92 -5.77 25.42 1.24
C HIS A 92 -7.10 26.09 0.97
N ALA A 93 -7.26 27.31 1.45
CA ALA A 93 -8.46 28.12 1.21
C ALA A 93 -8.43 28.71 -0.20
N ILE A 94 -9.38 28.31 -1.04
CA ILE A 94 -9.45 28.69 -2.46
C ILE A 94 -10.38 29.88 -2.66
N SER A 95 -11.58 29.84 -2.06
CA SER A 95 -12.56 30.90 -2.18
C SER A 95 -13.38 31.05 -0.90
N LYS A 96 -13.95 32.24 -0.70
CA LYS A 96 -14.76 32.57 0.47
C LYS A 96 -16.00 31.67 0.55
N GLY A 97 -16.27 31.17 1.75
CA GLY A 97 -17.44 30.32 2.00
C GLY A 97 -17.21 29.39 3.19
N THR A 98 -18.15 28.47 3.40
CA THR A 98 -18.02 27.42 4.43
C THR A 98 -17.85 26.08 3.75
N ALA A 99 -16.84 25.32 4.17
CA ALA A 99 -16.72 23.91 3.78
C ALA A 99 -16.86 23.01 5.01
N THR A 100 -17.58 21.91 4.84
CA THR A 100 -17.65 20.83 5.81
C THR A 100 -16.59 19.79 5.46
N LEU A 101 -15.72 19.49 6.40
CA LEU A 101 -14.70 18.46 6.27
C LEU A 101 -15.14 17.20 7.02
N THR A 102 -15.09 16.06 6.32
CA THR A 102 -15.45 14.74 6.86
C THR A 102 -14.23 13.84 6.87
N VAL A 103 -13.91 13.25 8.01
CA VAL A 103 -12.82 12.31 8.18
C VAL A 103 -13.41 10.93 8.43
N ASN A 104 -13.13 9.99 7.53
CA ASN A 104 -13.44 8.60 7.78
C ASN A 104 -12.40 8.02 8.75
N ILE A 105 -12.85 7.17 9.66
CA ILE A 105 -12.06 6.68 10.80
C ILE A 105 -12.12 5.14 10.89
N GLY A 106 -12.61 4.52 9.83
CA GLY A 106 -12.80 3.07 9.71
C GLY A 106 -14.17 2.62 10.18
N ASP A 107 -14.52 1.37 9.83
CA ASP A 107 -15.88 0.83 9.96
C ASP A 107 -16.40 0.71 11.41
N LYS A 108 -15.52 0.95 12.41
CA LYS A 108 -15.81 0.84 13.84
C LYS A 108 -16.12 2.19 14.51
N PHE A 109 -16.00 3.30 13.77
CA PHE A 109 -16.16 4.67 14.29
C PHE A 109 -17.09 5.49 13.39
N GLU A 110 -17.87 6.38 13.99
CA GLU A 110 -18.62 7.38 13.22
C GLU A 110 -17.65 8.37 12.56
N PRO A 111 -17.91 8.83 11.32
CA PRO A 111 -17.09 9.84 10.67
C PRO A 111 -17.00 11.13 11.49
N TYR A 112 -15.80 11.68 11.61
CA TYR A 112 -15.59 12.95 12.30
C TYR A 112 -15.85 14.10 11.34
N VAL A 113 -16.77 14.99 11.73
CA VAL A 113 -17.23 16.07 10.87
C VAL A 113 -16.97 17.42 11.55
N PHE A 114 -16.41 18.37 10.81
CA PHE A 114 -16.24 19.74 11.27
C PHE A 114 -16.35 20.75 10.12
N THR A 115 -16.69 21.98 10.44
CA THR A 115 -16.77 23.08 9.46
C THR A 115 -15.57 24.01 9.58
N VAL A 116 -15.13 24.55 8.45
CA VAL A 116 -14.12 25.60 8.38
C VAL A 116 -14.70 26.76 7.57
N GLN A 117 -14.54 27.98 8.09
CA GLN A 117 -14.92 29.21 7.41
C GLN A 117 -13.73 29.79 6.65
N VAL A 118 -13.91 30.05 5.36
CA VAL A 118 -12.95 30.80 4.55
C VAL A 118 -13.40 32.25 4.46
N VAL A 119 -12.56 33.15 4.97
CA VAL A 119 -12.85 34.58 5.11
C VAL A 119 -11.81 35.42 4.35
N ASP A 120 -12.16 36.66 4.02
CA ASP A 120 -11.20 37.60 3.40
C ASP A 120 -10.25 38.18 4.48
N GLU A 121 -10.79 38.43 5.68
CA GLU A 121 -10.07 38.87 6.86
C GLU A 121 -10.59 38.09 8.08
N TYR A 122 -9.72 37.82 9.07
CA TYR A 122 -10.13 37.08 10.27
C TYR A 122 -11.18 37.87 11.04
N THR A 123 -12.21 37.19 11.51
CA THR A 123 -13.24 37.83 12.34
C THR A 123 -12.81 37.93 13.81
N VAL A 124 -11.78 37.16 14.20
CA VAL A 124 -11.22 37.10 15.56
C VAL A 124 -9.74 37.47 15.53
N ILE A 125 -9.36 38.52 16.26
CA ILE A 125 -7.97 38.81 16.60
C ILE A 125 -7.53 37.73 17.60
N PRO A 126 -6.53 36.89 17.33
CA PRO A 126 -6.06 35.94 18.33
C PRO A 126 -5.50 36.73 19.52
N GLU A 127 -5.85 36.31 20.75
CA GLU A 127 -5.24 36.85 21.97
C GLU A 127 -3.71 36.75 21.87
N PRO A 128 -2.96 37.75 22.38
CA PRO A 128 -1.52 37.69 22.39
C PRO A 128 -1.08 36.81 23.55
N THR A 129 -0.95 35.50 23.35
CA THR A 129 -0.10 34.69 24.22
C THR A 129 1.35 34.93 23.85
N SER A 130 1.97 35.83 24.60
CA SER A 130 3.40 36.07 24.65
C SER A 130 4.14 34.80 25.13
N GLU A 131 4.50 33.94 24.19
CA GLU A 131 5.76 33.20 24.29
C GLU A 131 6.68 33.72 23.18
N PRO A 132 7.98 33.89 23.44
CA PRO A 132 8.89 34.34 22.41
C PRO A 132 8.81 33.33 21.27
N THR A 133 8.36 33.79 20.10
CA THR A 133 8.35 33.01 18.87
C THR A 133 9.80 32.65 18.57
N GLN A 134 10.24 31.49 19.05
CA GLN A 134 11.39 30.82 18.49
C GLN A 134 11.09 30.70 16.99
N PRO A 135 12.07 30.96 16.10
CA PRO A 135 11.87 30.73 14.69
C PRO A 135 11.31 29.32 14.53
N VAL A 136 10.16 29.18 13.86
CA VAL A 136 9.63 27.87 13.46
C VAL A 136 10.68 27.30 12.52
N VAL A 137 11.59 26.52 13.08
CA VAL A 137 12.54 25.73 12.31
C VAL A 137 11.67 24.69 11.62
N VAL A 138 11.35 24.93 10.34
CA VAL A 138 10.87 23.88 9.46
C VAL A 138 11.97 22.83 9.47
N LYS A 139 11.80 21.80 10.29
CA LYS A 139 12.75 20.69 10.35
C LYS A 139 12.62 20.01 9.00
N GLU A 140 13.63 20.18 8.15
CA GLU A 140 13.70 19.43 6.91
C GLU A 140 13.53 17.95 7.23
N PRO A 141 12.67 17.22 6.48
CA PRO A 141 12.47 15.81 6.73
C PRO A 141 13.83 15.13 6.67
N THR A 142 14.11 14.34 7.69
CA THR A 142 15.32 13.53 7.75
C THR A 142 15.34 12.58 6.57
N GLN A 143 16.54 12.17 6.17
CA GLN A 143 16.68 11.17 5.11
C GLN A 143 15.85 9.92 5.38
N ALA A 144 15.79 9.45 6.64
CA ALA A 144 14.99 8.30 7.04
C ALA A 144 13.48 8.54 6.81
N GLU A 145 12.94 9.72 7.13
CA GLU A 145 11.53 10.05 6.90
C GLU A 145 11.19 10.09 5.39
N ILE A 146 12.10 10.61 4.55
CA ILE A 146 11.94 10.59 3.09
C ILE A 146 11.95 9.14 2.57
N MET A 147 12.88 8.31 3.07
CA MET A 147 12.97 6.90 2.66
C MET A 147 11.76 6.09 3.10
N LEU A 148 11.21 6.39 4.28
CA LEU A 148 10.00 5.74 4.80
C LEU A 148 8.80 6.06 3.92
N GLN A 149 8.62 7.33 3.53
CA GLN A 149 7.55 7.72 2.63
C GLN A 149 7.71 7.06 1.27
N ASP A 150 8.93 7.06 0.71
CA ASP A 150 9.20 6.43 -0.58
C ASP A 150 8.90 4.93 -0.58
N LEU A 151 9.20 4.24 0.53
CA LEU A 151 8.88 2.84 0.70
C LEU A 151 7.38 2.61 0.88
N SER A 152 6.70 3.44 1.68
CA SER A 152 5.25 3.38 1.89
C SER A 152 4.50 3.53 0.57
N ASP A 153 4.85 4.54 -0.24
CA ASP A 153 4.21 4.77 -1.54
C ASP A 153 4.39 3.59 -2.50
N TYR A 154 5.55 2.93 -2.44
CA TYR A 154 5.83 1.74 -3.23
C TYR A 154 4.99 0.53 -2.75
N ILE A 155 4.87 0.33 -1.44
CA ILE A 155 4.07 -0.75 -0.85
C ILE A 155 2.58 -0.54 -1.12
N ASP A 156 2.06 0.67 -0.95
CA ASP A 156 0.64 0.99 -1.20
C ASP A 156 0.25 0.64 -2.64
N GLN A 157 1.13 0.93 -3.61
CA GLN A 157 0.94 0.55 -5.01
C GLN A 157 0.97 -0.98 -5.24
N LEU A 158 1.79 -1.71 -4.48
CA LEU A 158 1.85 -3.17 -4.55
C LEU A 158 0.61 -3.83 -3.96
N ASP A 159 0.07 -3.29 -2.86
CA ASP A 159 -1.10 -3.84 -2.17
C ASP A 159 -2.34 -3.86 -3.07
N LEU A 160 -2.50 -2.83 -3.92
CA LEU A 160 -3.59 -2.74 -4.91
C LEU A 160 -3.61 -3.92 -5.90
N ILE A 161 -2.46 -4.58 -6.11
CA ILE A 161 -2.31 -5.65 -7.10
C ILE A 161 -1.99 -7.02 -6.47
N ALA A 162 -1.66 -7.04 -5.17
CA ALA A 162 -1.23 -8.22 -4.41
C ALA A 162 -2.24 -9.37 -4.45
N THR A 163 -3.55 -9.05 -4.44
CA THR A 163 -4.60 -10.08 -4.49
C THR A 163 -4.52 -10.95 -5.74
N TYR A 164 -4.01 -10.42 -6.85
CA TYR A 164 -3.90 -11.16 -8.10
C TYR A 164 -2.76 -12.18 -8.03
N GLU A 165 -1.60 -11.79 -7.51
CA GLU A 165 -0.49 -12.70 -7.27
C GLU A 165 -0.89 -13.80 -6.29
N LYS A 166 -1.44 -13.42 -5.12
CA LYS A 166 -1.89 -14.36 -4.10
C LYS A 166 -2.84 -15.41 -4.67
N LYS A 167 -3.85 -15.00 -5.44
CA LYS A 167 -4.80 -15.93 -6.07
C LYS A 167 -4.12 -16.90 -7.02
N ALA A 168 -3.17 -16.43 -7.83
CA ALA A 168 -2.43 -17.27 -8.75
C ALA A 168 -1.51 -18.28 -8.03
N ILE A 169 -0.71 -17.80 -7.07
CA ILE A 169 0.26 -18.61 -6.32
C ILE A 169 -0.45 -19.62 -5.42
N THR A 170 -1.47 -19.21 -4.66
CA THR A 170 -2.26 -20.14 -3.83
C THR A 170 -2.91 -21.23 -4.68
N THR A 171 -3.39 -20.90 -5.88
CA THR A 171 -4.00 -21.90 -6.77
C THR A 171 -2.98 -22.92 -7.26
N ILE A 172 -1.83 -22.49 -7.78
CA ILE A 172 -0.85 -23.45 -8.32
C ILE A 172 -0.20 -24.30 -7.23
N ASN A 173 -0.07 -23.77 -6.01
CA ASN A 173 0.50 -24.47 -4.85
C ASN A 173 -0.40 -25.60 -4.30
N GLN A 174 -1.62 -25.76 -4.80
CA GLN A 174 -2.47 -26.91 -4.47
C GLN A 174 -2.07 -28.18 -5.22
N TYR A 175 -1.15 -28.10 -6.19
CA TYR A 175 -0.82 -29.20 -7.10
C TYR A 175 0.63 -29.66 -6.96
N ASP A 176 0.87 -30.66 -6.10
CA ASP A 176 2.21 -31.22 -5.86
C ASP A 176 2.62 -32.30 -6.87
N VAL A 177 1.66 -32.86 -7.62
CA VAL A 177 1.87 -34.00 -8.51
C VAL A 177 1.31 -33.71 -9.89
N VAL A 178 2.20 -33.71 -10.89
CA VAL A 178 1.88 -33.55 -12.31
C VAL A 178 2.00 -34.92 -12.99
N ASN A 179 0.87 -35.50 -13.38
CA ASN A 179 0.77 -36.74 -14.13
C ASN A 179 -0.50 -36.74 -14.99
N ASP A 180 -0.73 -37.79 -15.78
CA ASP A 180 -1.86 -37.83 -16.71
C ASP A 180 -3.23 -37.72 -16.02
N SER A 181 -3.38 -38.20 -14.77
CA SER A 181 -4.65 -38.10 -14.03
C SER A 181 -4.89 -36.70 -13.46
N THR A 182 -3.85 -35.97 -13.06
CA THR A 182 -3.96 -34.60 -12.55
C THR A 182 -3.88 -33.53 -13.64
N ARG A 183 -3.38 -33.87 -14.84
CA ARG A 183 -3.15 -32.97 -15.98
C ARG A 183 -4.32 -32.03 -16.26
N LYS A 184 -5.54 -32.58 -16.41
CA LYS A 184 -6.71 -31.78 -16.80
C LYS A 184 -7.02 -30.70 -15.76
N THR A 185 -6.96 -31.08 -14.48
CA THR A 185 -7.22 -30.18 -13.36
C THR A 185 -6.17 -29.07 -13.29
N ILE A 186 -4.88 -29.43 -13.44
CA ILE A 186 -3.78 -28.44 -13.43
C ILE A 186 -3.87 -27.50 -14.65
N PHE A 187 -4.21 -28.03 -15.83
CA PHE A 187 -4.45 -27.21 -17.01
C PHE A 187 -5.55 -26.18 -16.77
N LEU A 188 -6.68 -26.60 -16.20
CA LEU A 188 -7.81 -25.70 -15.90
C LEU A 188 -7.42 -24.65 -14.85
N ALA A 189 -6.70 -25.04 -13.80
CA ALA A 189 -6.19 -24.12 -12.79
C ALA A 189 -5.27 -23.06 -13.41
N LEU A 190 -4.31 -23.48 -14.25
CA LEU A 190 -3.41 -22.58 -14.95
C LEU A 190 -4.15 -21.66 -15.93
N ASN A 191 -5.07 -22.22 -16.72
CA ASN A 191 -5.78 -21.50 -17.78
C ASN A 191 -6.80 -20.49 -17.25
N ASN A 192 -7.56 -20.87 -16.22
CA ASN A 192 -8.70 -20.08 -15.75
C ASN A 192 -8.34 -19.18 -14.58
N THR A 193 -7.30 -19.53 -13.80
CA THR A 193 -6.97 -18.80 -12.57
C THR A 193 -5.55 -18.26 -12.58
N VAL A 194 -4.53 -19.11 -12.71
CA VAL A 194 -3.13 -18.69 -12.52
C VAL A 194 -2.71 -17.68 -13.59
N VAL A 195 -2.76 -18.04 -14.87
CA VAL A 195 -2.28 -17.17 -15.95
C VAL A 195 -3.07 -15.84 -16.01
N PRO A 196 -4.42 -15.82 -15.96
CA PRO A 196 -5.17 -14.57 -15.98
C PRO A 196 -4.86 -13.64 -14.80
N ASN A 197 -4.82 -14.16 -13.56
CA ASN A 197 -4.54 -13.32 -12.39
C ASN A 197 -3.09 -12.86 -12.38
N TYR A 198 -2.15 -13.75 -12.68
CA TYR A 198 -0.74 -13.39 -12.72
C TYR A 198 -0.42 -12.40 -13.87
N THR A 199 -1.18 -12.43 -14.97
CA THR A 199 -1.12 -11.40 -16.02
C THR A 199 -1.57 -10.04 -15.50
N LYS A 200 -2.67 -9.98 -14.72
CA LYS A 200 -3.13 -8.73 -14.08
C LYS A 200 -2.10 -8.20 -13.10
N PHE A 201 -1.49 -9.08 -12.30
CA PHE A 201 -0.40 -8.72 -11.39
C PHE A 201 0.78 -8.10 -12.13
N VAL A 202 1.34 -8.78 -13.15
CA VAL A 202 2.47 -8.25 -13.93
C VAL A 202 2.10 -6.94 -14.65
N SER A 203 0.86 -6.81 -15.12
CA SER A 203 0.40 -5.57 -15.77
C SER A 203 0.27 -4.43 -14.76
N GLY A 204 -0.21 -4.72 -13.55
CA GLY A 204 -0.24 -3.78 -12.42
C GLY A 204 1.17 -3.35 -12.01
N LEU A 205 2.09 -4.30 -11.85
CA LEU A 205 3.50 -4.03 -11.54
C LEU A 205 4.11 -3.04 -12.55
N LYS A 206 3.87 -3.22 -13.86
CA LYS A 206 4.38 -2.30 -14.88
C LYS A 206 3.91 -0.85 -14.72
N ASN A 207 2.76 -0.65 -14.07
CA ASN A 207 2.16 0.67 -13.87
C ASN A 207 2.62 1.33 -12.57
N ILE A 208 3.33 0.59 -11.70
CA ILE A 208 3.92 1.17 -10.49
C ILE A 208 4.99 2.17 -10.91
N LYS A 209 4.93 3.35 -10.31
CA LYS A 209 5.94 4.38 -10.47
C LYS A 209 6.84 4.30 -9.25
N PRO A 210 8.01 3.64 -9.33
CA PRO A 210 8.97 3.71 -8.24
C PRO A 210 9.37 5.17 -8.05
N ASN A 211 9.33 5.63 -6.79
CA ASN A 211 9.73 6.99 -6.40
C ASN A 211 11.17 7.29 -6.83
N ASN A 212 11.62 8.54 -6.67
CA ASN A 212 12.92 8.95 -7.20
C ASN A 212 14.15 8.27 -6.57
N ASN A 213 13.96 7.48 -5.50
CA ASN A 213 14.98 6.67 -4.87
C ASN A 213 15.57 5.59 -5.80
N ALA A 214 16.91 5.55 -5.92
CA ALA A 214 17.62 4.61 -6.78
C ALA A 214 17.57 3.15 -6.28
N GLU A 215 17.61 2.92 -4.97
CA GLU A 215 17.58 1.59 -4.35
C GLU A 215 16.20 0.93 -4.52
N LEU A 216 15.11 1.69 -4.34
CA LEU A 216 13.74 1.23 -4.60
C LEU A 216 13.49 0.98 -6.09
N LYS A 217 14.05 1.82 -6.98
CA LYS A 217 14.03 1.55 -8.43
C LYS A 217 14.72 0.22 -8.77
N GLU A 218 15.84 -0.10 -8.11
CA GLU A 218 16.52 -1.37 -8.30
C GLU A 218 15.68 -2.56 -7.80
N ILE A 219 15.08 -2.45 -6.61
CA ILE A 219 14.15 -3.45 -6.05
C ILE A 219 12.98 -3.70 -7.02
N TYR A 220 12.33 -2.63 -7.48
CA TYR A 220 11.25 -2.68 -8.46
C TYR A 220 11.67 -3.39 -9.75
N ASN A 221 12.86 -3.08 -10.30
CA ASN A 221 13.34 -3.68 -11.53
C ASN A 221 13.50 -5.22 -11.41
N TYR A 222 14.06 -5.69 -10.29
CA TYR A 222 14.16 -7.13 -10.04
C TYR A 222 12.79 -7.78 -9.79
N HIS A 223 11.90 -7.11 -9.07
CA HIS A 223 10.53 -7.58 -8.83
C HIS A 223 9.78 -7.77 -10.16
N LEU A 224 9.76 -6.72 -11.00
CA LEU A 224 9.10 -6.76 -12.30
C LEU A 224 9.72 -7.82 -13.23
N ALA A 225 11.05 -7.93 -13.26
CA ALA A 225 11.73 -8.92 -14.08
C ALA A 225 11.41 -10.35 -13.63
N GLY A 226 11.43 -10.59 -12.31
CA GLY A 226 11.07 -11.89 -11.72
C GLY A 226 9.64 -12.30 -12.04
N ALA A 227 8.69 -11.38 -11.84
CA ALA A 227 7.29 -11.61 -12.14
C ALA A 227 7.06 -11.90 -13.64
N LYS A 228 7.69 -11.15 -14.55
CA LYS A 228 7.61 -11.44 -15.99
C LYS A 228 8.05 -12.87 -16.34
N LEU A 229 9.14 -13.34 -15.75
CA LEU A 229 9.64 -14.70 -15.96
C LEU A 229 8.69 -15.77 -15.39
N GLN A 230 8.11 -15.53 -14.21
CA GLN A 230 7.10 -16.45 -13.65
C GLN A 230 5.85 -16.52 -14.54
N LEU A 231 5.36 -15.39 -15.06
CA LEU A 231 4.23 -15.38 -16.00
C LEU A 231 4.52 -16.21 -17.26
N GLU A 232 5.70 -16.04 -17.84
CA GLU A 232 6.15 -16.82 -18.99
C GLU A 232 6.20 -18.32 -18.64
N GLY A 233 6.75 -18.67 -17.47
CA GLY A 233 6.78 -20.03 -16.95
C GLY A 233 5.39 -20.64 -16.83
N PHE A 234 4.44 -19.94 -16.20
CA PHE A 234 3.05 -20.40 -16.06
C PHE A 234 2.36 -20.59 -17.41
N THR A 235 2.64 -19.71 -18.37
CA THR A 235 2.12 -19.80 -19.73
C THR A 235 2.64 -21.04 -20.46
N ILE A 236 3.95 -21.30 -20.36
CA ILE A 236 4.58 -22.49 -20.96
C ILE A 236 4.05 -23.77 -20.30
N MET A 237 3.95 -23.80 -18.97
CA MET A 237 3.38 -24.92 -18.21
C MET A 237 1.94 -25.20 -18.65
N ARG A 238 1.08 -24.18 -18.73
CA ARG A 238 -0.30 -24.30 -19.22
C ARG A 238 -0.34 -24.97 -20.57
N ASP A 239 0.44 -24.47 -21.53
CA ASP A 239 0.42 -24.97 -22.90
C ASP A 239 0.90 -26.42 -23.01
N SER A 240 1.82 -26.84 -22.14
CA SER A 240 2.32 -28.22 -22.11
C SER A 240 1.27 -29.25 -21.67
N LEU A 241 0.18 -28.80 -21.05
CA LEU A 241 -0.91 -29.62 -20.53
C LEU A 241 -2.18 -29.55 -21.39
N LYS A 242 -2.18 -28.79 -22.50
CA LYS A 242 -3.36 -28.49 -23.32
C LYS A 242 -3.93 -29.72 -24.04
N THR A 243 -3.08 -30.68 -24.40
CA THR A 243 -3.48 -31.89 -25.12
C THR A 243 -3.76 -33.06 -24.16
N THR A 244 -4.09 -34.23 -24.71
CA THR A 244 -4.39 -35.43 -23.92
C THR A 244 -3.19 -36.04 -23.21
N LYS A 245 -1.97 -35.75 -23.67
CA LYS A 245 -0.70 -36.21 -23.08
C LYS A 245 0.12 -35.01 -22.62
N ILE A 246 0.81 -35.14 -21.49
CA ILE A 246 1.71 -34.09 -20.99
C ILE A 246 2.95 -34.00 -21.88
N ASN A 247 3.29 -32.79 -22.34
CA ASN A 247 4.61 -32.51 -22.90
C ASN A 247 5.59 -32.15 -21.77
N PHE A 248 6.22 -33.16 -21.16
CA PHE A 248 7.12 -32.94 -20.02
C PHE A 248 8.34 -32.09 -20.36
N THR A 249 8.85 -32.15 -21.59
CA THR A 249 9.95 -31.28 -22.03
C THR A 249 9.53 -29.81 -21.95
N LYS A 250 8.34 -29.47 -22.46
CA LYS A 250 7.80 -28.11 -22.39
C LYS A 250 7.43 -27.73 -20.95
N PHE A 251 6.83 -28.65 -20.18
CA PHE A 251 6.50 -28.41 -18.78
C PHE A 251 7.73 -28.06 -17.95
N ASN A 252 8.79 -28.86 -18.05
CA ASN A 252 10.06 -28.63 -17.35
C ASN A 252 10.74 -27.33 -17.79
N ALA A 253 10.60 -26.92 -19.07
CA ALA A 253 11.07 -25.62 -19.52
C ALA A 253 10.32 -24.46 -18.86
N GLY A 254 9.00 -24.60 -18.69
CA GLY A 254 8.17 -23.65 -17.94
C GLY A 254 8.55 -23.57 -16.46
N GLU A 255 8.80 -24.71 -15.81
CA GLU A 255 9.31 -24.76 -14.42
C GLU A 255 10.66 -24.06 -14.29
N LYS A 256 11.60 -24.33 -15.21
CA LYS A 256 12.91 -23.67 -15.22
C LYS A 256 12.77 -22.15 -15.33
N LYS A 257 11.88 -21.68 -16.20
CA LYS A 257 11.62 -20.25 -16.38
C LYS A 257 11.01 -19.60 -15.13
N ALA A 258 10.05 -20.27 -14.49
CA ALA A 258 9.48 -19.82 -13.23
C ALA A 258 10.54 -19.78 -12.11
N ALA A 259 11.44 -20.77 -12.05
CA ALA A 259 12.54 -20.80 -11.10
C ALA A 259 13.58 -19.69 -11.34
N GLU A 260 13.86 -19.32 -12.59
CA GLU A 260 14.66 -18.14 -12.92
C GLU A 260 13.99 -16.85 -12.41
N GLY A 261 12.68 -16.74 -12.54
CA GLY A 261 11.90 -15.63 -11.97
C GLY A 261 12.07 -15.51 -10.46
N ILE A 262 11.98 -16.64 -9.74
CA ILE A 262 12.15 -16.69 -8.27
C ILE A 262 13.52 -16.19 -7.84
N LYS A 263 14.59 -16.51 -8.58
CA LYS A 263 15.92 -15.98 -8.25
C LYS A 263 15.97 -14.45 -8.28
N LEU A 264 15.24 -13.82 -9.20
CA LEU A 264 15.14 -12.36 -9.26
C LEU A 264 14.25 -11.80 -8.14
N LEU A 265 13.15 -12.47 -7.81
CA LEU A 265 12.29 -12.09 -6.69
C LEU A 265 13.05 -12.16 -5.36
N ASN A 266 13.81 -13.23 -5.11
CA ASN A 266 14.65 -13.36 -3.92
C ASN A 266 15.73 -12.27 -3.86
N LYS A 267 16.22 -11.81 -5.02
CA LYS A 267 17.17 -10.69 -5.07
C LYS A 267 16.48 -9.37 -4.72
N ALA A 268 15.27 -9.12 -5.23
CA ALA A 268 14.48 -7.95 -4.85
C ALA A 268 14.18 -7.94 -3.34
N GLU A 269 13.80 -9.09 -2.77
CA GLU A 269 13.58 -9.29 -1.34
C GLU A 269 14.83 -9.00 -0.50
N ALA A 270 15.98 -9.55 -0.89
CA ALA A 270 17.25 -9.29 -0.19
C ALA A 270 17.69 -7.82 -0.29
N LEU A 271 17.36 -7.12 -1.38
CA LEU A 271 17.63 -5.68 -1.51
C LEU A 271 16.67 -4.85 -0.66
N LEU A 272 15.40 -5.26 -0.53
CA LEU A 272 14.43 -4.62 0.33
C LEU A 272 14.78 -4.77 1.83
N ASP A 273 15.25 -5.94 2.24
CA ASP A 273 15.79 -6.17 3.59
C ASP A 273 16.96 -5.24 3.89
N LYS A 274 17.92 -5.11 2.96
CA LYS A 274 19.05 -4.17 3.08
C LYS A 274 18.61 -2.72 3.13
N PHE A 275 17.63 -2.33 2.32
CA PHE A 275 17.07 -0.98 2.32
C PHE A 275 16.46 -0.66 3.68
N THR A 276 15.67 -1.58 4.22
CA THR A 276 14.99 -1.42 5.52
C THR A 276 16.00 -1.27 6.66
N LYS A 277 16.98 -2.18 6.72
CA LYS A 277 18.08 -2.15 7.71
C LYS A 277 18.92 -0.88 7.67
N LYS A 278 19.07 -0.29 6.49
CA LYS A 278 19.91 0.90 6.31
C LYS A 278 19.25 2.18 6.83
N TYR A 279 17.92 2.25 6.78
CA TYR A 279 17.19 3.50 7.03
C TYR A 279 16.27 3.46 8.25
N PHE A 280 15.91 2.28 8.77
CA PHE A 280 14.91 2.13 9.82
C PHE A 280 15.36 1.25 11.01
N GLU A 281 16.55 0.66 10.95
CA GLU A 281 17.21 -0.07 12.05
C GLU A 281 18.54 0.61 12.42
#